data_AF-A0A2N6QR00-F1
#
_entry.id   AF-A0A2N6QR00-F1
#
_cell.length_a   1.000
_cell.length_b   1.000
_cell.length_c   1.000
_cell.angle_alpha   90.00
_cell.angle_beta   90.00
_cell.angle_gamma   90.00
#
_symmetry.space_group_name_H-M   'P 1'
#
loop_
_entity.id
_entity.type
_entity.pdbx_description
1 polymer ?
#
loop_
_entity_poly.entity_id
_entity_poly.type
_entity_poly.pdbx_seq_one_letter_code
_entity_poly.pdbx_strand_id
1 'polypeptide(L)' 'MKGDDGKRVTSEVVIVPDATGIAHPTTDASTQKDGVYTLDGVYLGTNVESLPRGVYIVGGKKIIKN' A
#
# COMPACT_ATOMS: atom_id res chain seq x y z
N MET A 1 -3.08 22.67 43.61
CA MET A 1 -4.36 21.95 43.41
C MET A 1 -4.31 20.60 44.11
N LYS A 2 -5.46 20.10 44.55
CA LYS A 2 -5.64 18.75 45.10
C LYS A 2 -6.38 17.95 44.02
N GLY A 3 -5.91 16.77 43.67
CA GLY A 3 -6.58 15.90 42.70
C GLY A 3 -7.91 15.38 43.26
N ASP A 4 -8.72 14.78 42.40
CA ASP A 4 -10.03 14.20 42.77
C ASP A 4 -9.90 13.06 43.80
N ASP A 5 -8.70 12.48 43.92
CA ASP A 5 -8.31 11.49 44.94
C ASP A 5 -7.88 12.10 46.28
N GLY A 6 -7.94 13.43 46.40
CA GLY A 6 -7.52 14.13 47.60
C GLY A 6 -6.00 14.18 47.81
N LYS A 7 -5.17 13.85 46.82
CA LYS A 7 -3.71 14.00 46.94
C LYS A 7 -3.25 15.33 46.34
N ARG A 8 -2.12 15.84 46.83
CA ARG A 8 -1.51 17.03 46.23
C ARG A 8 -0.95 16.66 44.86
N VAL A 9 -1.27 17.45 43.85
CA VAL A 9 -0.64 17.31 42.53
C VAL A 9 0.83 17.72 42.68
N THR A 10 1.75 16.82 42.37
CA THR A 10 3.21 17.02 42.55
C THR A 10 3.95 17.27 41.24
N SER A 11 3.31 17.04 40.10
CA SER A 11 3.94 17.17 38.78
C SER A 11 2.90 17.50 37.72
N GLU A 12 3.32 18.28 36.74
CA GLU A 12 2.55 18.59 35.53
C GLU A 12 2.94 17.62 34.41
N VAL A 13 1.94 17.11 33.69
CA VAL A 13 2.17 16.24 32.53
C VAL A 13 2.20 17.12 31.28
N VAL A 14 3.34 17.10 30.58
CA VAL A 14 3.53 17.85 29.33
C VAL A 14 3.44 16.87 28.17
N ILE A 15 2.47 17.08 27.27
CA ILE A 15 2.37 16.33 26.02
C ILE A 15 3.23 17.05 24.98
N VAL A 16 4.42 16.52 24.72
CA VAL A 16 5.28 16.95 23.62
C VAL A 16 4.92 16.16 22.36
N PRO A 17 4.84 16.81 21.18
CA PRO A 17 4.65 16.13 19.90
C PRO A 17 5.96 15.48 19.44
N ASP A 18 6.50 14.58 20.26
CA ASP A 18 7.61 13.70 19.86
C ASP A 18 6.99 12.38 19.40
N ALA A 19 7.06 12.13 18.10
CA ALA A 19 6.44 10.98 17.49
C ALA A 19 7.29 9.72 17.74
N THR A 20 7.18 9.14 18.93
CA THR A 20 7.66 7.76 19.22
C THR A 20 6.66 6.68 18.74
N GLY A 21 5.67 7.07 17.94
CA GLY A 21 4.58 6.21 17.45
C GLY A 21 4.97 5.29 16.29
N ILE A 22 4.00 4.50 15.82
CA ILE A 22 4.18 3.60 14.68
C ILE A 22 4.34 4.44 13.40
N ALA A 23 5.47 4.27 12.71
CA ALA A 23 5.69 4.91 11.42
C ALA A 23 4.66 4.42 10.39
N HIS A 24 4.28 5.28 9.43
CA HIS A 24 3.51 4.84 8.28
C HIS A 24 4.26 3.72 7.54
N PRO A 25 3.55 2.68 7.07
CA PRO A 25 4.18 1.65 6.26
C PRO A 25 4.70 2.29 4.98
N THR A 26 6.01 2.25 4.77
CA THR A 26 6.61 2.53 3.46
C THR A 26 6.06 1.49 2.49
N THR A 27 5.26 1.93 1.53
CA THR A 27 4.81 1.05 0.46
C THR A 27 5.94 0.97 -0.55
N ASP A 28 6.54 -0.21 -0.69
CA ASP A 28 7.47 -0.45 -1.79
C ASP A 28 6.76 -0.14 -3.12
N ALA A 29 7.47 0.49 -4.06
CA ALA A 29 6.93 0.74 -5.38
C ALA A 29 6.44 -0.61 -5.92
N SER A 30 5.15 -0.69 -6.29
CA SER A 30 4.60 -1.91 -6.89
C SER A 30 5.53 -2.32 -8.02
N THR A 31 6.28 -3.40 -7.84
CA THR A 31 7.05 -3.99 -8.92
C THR A 31 6.03 -4.29 -9.99
N GLN A 32 6.14 -3.56 -11.10
CA GLN A 32 5.21 -3.72 -12.21
C GLN A 32 5.36 -5.19 -12.60
N LYS A 33 4.30 -5.99 -12.43
CA LYS A 33 4.42 -7.42 -12.71
C LYS A 33 4.71 -7.56 -14.19
N ASP A 34 5.94 -7.96 -14.52
CA ASP A 34 6.45 -8.17 -15.88
C ASP A 34 5.80 -9.40 -16.51
N GLY A 35 4.48 -9.36 -16.69
CA GLY A 35 3.68 -10.47 -17.15
C GLY A 35 2.42 -10.01 -17.86
N VAL A 36 2.01 -10.82 -18.82
CA VAL A 36 0.77 -10.71 -19.56
C VAL A 36 -0.22 -11.71 -18.98
N TYR A 37 -1.45 -11.28 -18.71
CA TYR A 37 -2.50 -12.12 -18.16
C TYR A 37 -3.79 -11.98 -18.96
N THR A 38 -4.64 -13.00 -18.92
CA THR A 38 -6.04 -12.89 -19.36
C THR A 38 -6.85 -12.03 -18.38
N LEU A 39 -8.07 -11.66 -18.76
CA LEU A 39 -9.02 -10.99 -17.86
C LEU A 39 -9.38 -11.84 -16.63
N ASP A 40 -9.31 -13.17 -16.78
CA ASP A 40 -9.52 -14.14 -15.69
C ASP A 40 -8.28 -14.34 -14.81
N GLY A 41 -7.18 -13.64 -15.11
CA GLY A 41 -5.94 -13.69 -14.32
C GLY A 41 -4.99 -14.84 -14.68
N VAL A 42 -5.21 -15.54 -15.79
CA VAL A 42 -4.30 -16.61 -16.26
C VAL A 42 -3.03 -16.00 -16.84
N TYR A 43 -1.87 -16.46 -16.38
CA TYR A 43 -0.57 -15.99 -16.90
C TYR A 43 -0.28 -16.54 -18.30
N LEU A 44 0.11 -15.66 -19.21
CA LEU A 44 0.39 -15.96 -20.62
C LEU A 44 1.87 -15.79 -21.00
N GLY A 45 2.73 -15.37 -20.06
CA GLY A 45 4.14 -15.08 -20.33
C GLY A 45 4.43 -13.58 -20.30
N THR A 46 5.45 -13.15 -21.05
CA THR A 46 5.95 -11.77 -21.06
C THR A 46 5.76 -11.05 -22.40
N ASN A 47 5.43 -11.78 -23.46
CA ASN A 47 5.30 -11.24 -24.81
C ASN A 47 3.82 -11.12 -25.19
N VAL A 48 3.28 -9.89 -25.14
CA VAL A 48 1.92 -9.60 -25.64
C VAL A 48 1.89 -9.58 -27.17
N GLU A 49 3.06 -9.48 -27.83
CA GLU A 49 3.13 -9.32 -29.27
C GLU A 49 2.75 -10.59 -30.06
N SER A 50 3.00 -11.76 -29.49
CA SER A 50 2.65 -13.06 -30.07
C SER A 50 1.20 -13.48 -29.82
N LEU A 51 0.46 -12.75 -28.99
CA LEU A 51 -0.91 -13.11 -28.63
C LEU A 51 -1.92 -12.71 -29.71
N PRO A 52 -3.02 -13.48 -29.88
CA PRO A 52 -4.12 -13.12 -30.75
C PRO A 52 -4.77 -11.78 -30.39
N ARG A 53 -5.68 -11.31 -31.24
CA ARG A 53 -6.52 -10.14 -30.93
C ARG A 53 -7.37 -10.43 -29.70
N GLY A 54 -7.43 -9.49 -28.76
CA GLY A 54 -8.11 -9.70 -27.48
C GLY A 54 -7.80 -8.63 -26.45
N VAL A 55 -8.25 -8.87 -25.22
CA VAL A 55 -8.01 -7.97 -24.08
C VAL A 55 -7.11 -8.68 -23.06
N TYR A 56 -6.05 -7.99 -22.64
CA TYR A 56 -5.02 -8.53 -21.76
C TYR A 56 -4.69 -7.58 -20.61
N ILE A 57 -4.12 -8.10 -19.54
CA ILE A 57 -3.53 -7.32 -18.45
C ILE A 57 -2.01 -7.37 -18.61
N VAL A 58 -1.38 -6.21 -18.82
CA VAL A 58 0.09 -6.07 -18.89
C VAL A 58 0.52 -5.02 -17.88
N GLY A 59 1.43 -5.38 -16.97
CA GLY A 59 1.90 -4.45 -15.93
C GLY A 59 0.77 -3.90 -15.04
N GLY A 60 -0.30 -4.68 -14.86
CA GLY A 60 -1.50 -4.28 -14.09
C GLY A 60 -2.49 -3.39 -14.84
N LYS A 61 -2.29 -3.12 -16.13
CA LYS A 61 -3.20 -2.31 -16.96
C LYS A 61 -3.89 -3.15 -18.02
N LYS A 62 -5.16 -2.86 -18.30
CA LYS A 62 -5.90 -3.48 -19.40
C LYS A 62 -5.44 -2.89 -20.75
N ILE A 63 -5.08 -3.75 -21.68
CA ILE A 63 -4.64 -3.42 -23.04
C ILE A 63 -5.54 -4.16 -24.04
N ILE A 64 -5.87 -3.51 -25.15
CA ILE A 64 -6.62 -4.12 -26.26
C ILE A 64 -5.64 -4.38 -27.40
N LYS A 65 -5.54 -5.63 -27.83
CA LYS A 65 -4.76 -6.04 -28.98
C LYS A 65 -5.69 -6.22 -30.19
N ASN A 66 -5.35 -5.54 -31.28
CA ASN A 66 -6.00 -5.65 -32.59
C ASN A 66 -5.04 -6.22 -33.64
#